data_AF-M5BK36-F1
#
_entry.id   AF-M5BK36-F1
#
_cell.length_a   1.000
_cell.length_b   1.000
_cell.length_c   1.000
_cell.angle_alpha   90.00
_cell.angle_beta   90.00
_cell.angle_gamma   90.00
#
_symmetry.space_group_name_H-M   'P 1'
#
loop_
_entity.id
_entity.type
_entity.pdbx_description
1 polymer ?
#
loop_
_entity_poly.entity_id
_entity_poly.type
_entity_poly.pdbx_seq_one_letter_code
_entity_poly.pdbx_strand_id
1 'polypeptide(L)'
;MLGETVRAELSSELGFTPEDRHKNIQRIAFVAAELSRAGAAVIAAPIAPYDNSRKAARDHVTSTAGAGGNFFLVHVATPLEHCEATDRQGVFKKARAGEIKGFTGVGGWYF
;
A
#
# COMPACT_ATOMS: atom_id res chain seq x y z
N MET A 1 -1.09 1.88 10.44
CA MET A 1 -0.89 2.79 9.30
C MET A 1 -1.83 2.40 8.18
N LEU A 2 -2.96 3.09 8.07
CA LEU A 2 -3.92 2.90 6.97
C LEU A 2 -3.42 3.64 5.72
N GLY A 3 -3.69 3.09 4.53
CA GLY A 3 -3.22 3.68 3.27
C GLY A 3 -3.68 5.13 3.05
N GLU A 4 -4.91 5.45 3.43
CA GLU A 4 -5.48 6.81 3.35
C GLU A 4 -4.75 7.78 4.30
N THR A 5 -4.51 7.37 5.55
CA THR A 5 -3.76 8.18 6.53
C THR A 5 -2.34 8.46 6.05
N VAL A 6 -1.64 7.44 5.53
CA VAL A 6 -0.28 7.63 4.99
C VAL A 6 -0.30 8.60 3.82
N ARG A 7 -1.27 8.47 2.91
CA ARG A 7 -1.39 9.39 1.79
C ARG A 7 -1.63 10.83 2.25
N ALA A 8 -2.49 11.06 3.24
CA ALA A 8 -2.73 12.40 3.76
C ALA A 8 -1.50 13.00 4.46
N GLU A 9 -0.85 12.21 5.32
CA GLU A 9 0.20 12.72 6.23
C GLU A 9 1.61 12.74 5.61
N LEU A 10 1.91 11.77 4.73
CA LEU A 10 3.28 11.52 4.26
C LEU A 10 3.45 11.54 2.74
N SER A 11 2.35 11.58 1.98
CA SER A 11 2.38 11.39 0.52
C SER A 11 1.26 12.13 -0.21
N SER A 12 0.87 13.30 0.30
CA SER A 12 -0.26 14.08 -0.22
C SER A 12 0.03 14.65 -1.61
N GLU A 13 1.30 14.77 -1.95
CA GLU A 13 1.79 15.22 -3.26
C GLU A 13 1.94 14.09 -4.28
N LEU A 14 1.89 12.82 -3.85
CA LEU A 14 2.09 11.68 -4.75
C LEU A 14 0.81 11.32 -5.49
N GLY A 15 0.93 11.14 -6.80
CA GLY A 15 -0.14 10.63 -7.64
C GLY A 15 -0.34 9.12 -7.51
N PHE A 16 -0.81 8.51 -8.60
CA PHE A 16 -1.11 7.08 -8.69
C PHE A 16 -0.32 6.36 -9.79
N THR A 17 0.74 6.98 -10.30
CA THR A 17 1.68 6.35 -11.24
C THR A 17 2.39 5.15 -10.58
N PRO A 18 2.95 4.21 -11.36
CA PRO A 18 3.76 3.13 -10.79
C PRO A 18 4.88 3.62 -9.87
N GLU A 19 5.56 4.69 -10.27
CA GLU A 19 6.68 5.29 -9.53
C GLU A 19 6.21 5.95 -8.22
N ASP A 20 5.09 6.69 -8.27
CA ASP A 20 4.51 7.32 -7.07
C ASP A 20 4.03 6.27 -6.07
N ARG A 21 3.43 5.18 -6.56
CA ARG A 21 3.01 4.06 -5.72
C ARG A 21 4.22 3.37 -5.10
N HIS A 22 5.30 3.16 -5.86
CA HIS A 22 6.53 2.60 -5.34
C HIS A 22 7.11 3.48 -4.21
N LYS A 23 7.21 4.79 -4.45
CA LYS A 23 7.72 5.76 -3.47
C LYS A 23 6.85 5.83 -2.22
N ASN A 24 5.53 5.77 -2.37
CA ASN A 24 4.60 5.69 -1.24
C ASN A 24 4.87 4.44 -0.38
N ILE A 25 5.08 3.27 -0.99
CA ILE A 25 5.42 2.04 -0.26
C ILE A 25 6.79 2.16 0.43
N GLN A 26 7.80 2.77 -0.20
CA GLN A 26 9.10 3.03 0.42
C GLN A 26 8.99 3.93 1.66
N ARG A 27 8.16 4.98 1.60
CA ARG A 27 7.89 5.86 2.75
C ARG A 27 7.23 5.11 3.91
N ILE A 28 6.26 4.25 3.62
CA ILE A 28 5.65 3.37 4.63
C ILE A 28 6.71 2.47 5.26
N ALA A 29 7.57 1.86 4.43
CA ALA A 29 8.61 0.96 4.91
C ALA A 29 9.60 1.67 5.84
N PHE A 30 10.00 2.91 5.52
CA PHE A 30 10.86 3.73 6.38
C PHE A 30 10.23 3.95 7.75
N VAL A 31 8.99 4.46 7.80
CA VAL A 31 8.30 4.70 9.07
C VAL A 31 8.09 3.40 9.84
N ALA A 32 7.72 2.32 9.14
CA ALA A 32 7.55 1.02 9.77
C ALA A 32 8.85 0.50 10.38
N ALA A 33 9.99 0.70 9.71
CA ALA A 33 11.29 0.27 10.21
C ALA A 33 11.70 1.04 11.46
N GLU A 34 11.53 2.37 11.47
CA GLU A 34 11.85 3.21 12.64
C GLU A 34 10.98 2.84 13.86
N LEU A 35 9.67 2.66 13.65
CA LEU A 35 8.76 2.22 14.71
C LEU A 35 9.08 0.81 15.21
N SER A 36 9.40 -0.12 14.31
CA SER A 36 9.79 -1.49 14.67
C SER A 36 11.11 -1.52 15.43
N ARG A 37 12.07 -0.65 15.06
CA ARG A 37 13.33 -0.47 15.80
C ARG A 37 13.09 0.02 17.23
N ALA A 38 12.06 0.85 17.43
CA ALA A 38 11.62 1.29 18.75
C ALA A 38 10.81 0.22 19.53
N GLY A 39 10.65 -0.99 18.99
CA GLY A 39 9.93 -2.10 19.62
C GLY A 39 8.42 -2.10 19.40
N ALA A 40 7.89 -1.25 18.51
CA ALA A 40 6.47 -1.21 18.22
C ALA A 40 6.04 -2.33 17.25
N ALA A 41 4.82 -2.84 17.44
CA ALA A 41 4.17 -3.67 16.44
C ALA A 41 3.46 -2.78 15.40
N VAL A 42 3.90 -2.83 14.14
CA VAL A 42 3.38 -1.98 13.08
C VAL A 42 2.48 -2.76 12.13
N ILE A 43 1.22 -2.32 11.99
CA ILE A 43 0.30 -2.83 10.97
C ILE A 43 0.16 -1.79 9.87
N ALA A 44 0.55 -2.13 8.64
CA ALA A 44 0.37 -1.29 7.47
C ALA A 44 -0.60 -1.96 6.47
N ALA A 45 -1.61 -1.22 6.00
CA ALA A 45 -2.60 -1.72 5.04
C ALA A 45 -2.72 -0.83 3.78
N PRO A 46 -1.64 -0.61 3.02
CA PRO A 46 -1.72 0.05 1.72
C PRO A 46 -2.13 -0.94 0.61
N ILE A 47 -2.70 -0.41 -0.49
CA ILE A 47 -2.71 -1.13 -1.76
C ILE A 47 -1.27 -1.14 -2.30
N ALA A 48 -0.62 -2.32 -2.30
CA ALA A 48 0.75 -2.52 -2.77
C ALA A 48 0.77 -3.42 -4.02
N PRO A 49 0.41 -2.88 -5.19
CA PRO A 49 0.07 -3.66 -6.38
C PRO A 49 1.27 -4.22 -7.13
N TYR A 50 2.50 -3.88 -6.74
CA TYR A 50 3.70 -4.29 -7.44
C TYR A 50 4.60 -5.08 -6.50
N ASP A 51 4.99 -6.27 -6.93
CA ASP A 51 5.86 -7.16 -6.16
C ASP A 51 7.19 -6.52 -5.79
N ASN A 52 7.81 -5.79 -6.73
CA ASN A 52 9.06 -5.07 -6.48
C ASN A 52 8.95 -4.10 -5.30
N SER A 53 7.79 -3.48 -5.09
CA SER A 53 7.54 -2.53 -4.01
C SER A 53 7.35 -3.26 -2.68
N ARG A 54 6.65 -4.40 -2.68
CA ARG A 54 6.52 -5.27 -1.50
C ARG A 54 7.86 -5.84 -1.07
N LYS A 55 8.68 -6.29 -2.04
CA LYS A 55 10.03 -6.79 -1.81
C LYS A 55 10.93 -5.69 -1.25
N ALA A 56 10.94 -4.51 -1.86
CA ALA A 56 11.73 -3.37 -1.36
C ALA A 56 11.33 -2.98 0.07
N ALA A 57 10.04 -3.00 0.40
CA ALA A 57 9.58 -2.74 1.77
C ALA A 57 10.07 -3.80 2.76
N ARG A 58 9.98 -5.08 2.41
CA ARG A 58 10.50 -6.19 3.22
C ARG A 58 12.00 -6.04 3.44
N ASP A 59 12.76 -5.84 2.37
CA ASP A 59 14.22 -5.72 2.41
C ASP A 59 14.63 -4.53 3.28
N HIS A 60 13.93 -3.39 3.17
CA HIS A 60 14.19 -2.21 3.99
C HIS A 60 13.93 -2.47 5.48
N VAL A 61 12.75 -2.98 5.84
CA VAL A 61 12.39 -3.24 7.25
C VAL A 61 13.36 -4.25 7.88
N THR A 62 13.61 -5.37 7.19
CA THR A 62 14.48 -6.44 7.71
C THR A 62 15.94 -6.01 7.84
N SER A 63 16.43 -5.12 6.97
CA SER A 63 17.81 -4.63 7.05
C SER A 63 18.03 -3.47 8.02
N THR A 64 17.00 -2.69 8.35
CA THR A 64 17.17 -1.41 9.08
C THR A 64 16.51 -1.37 10.46
N ALA A 65 15.54 -2.24 10.77
CA ALA A 65 14.84 -2.22 12.05
C ALA A 65 15.59 -2.93 13.20
N GLY A 66 16.80 -3.45 12.95
CA GLY A 66 17.62 -4.12 13.96
C GLY A 66 16.94 -5.37 14.52
N ALA A 67 17.01 -5.56 15.85
CA ALA A 67 16.39 -6.71 16.52
C ALA A 67 14.86 -6.79 16.36
N GLY A 68 14.20 -5.68 16.01
CA GLY A 68 12.76 -5.61 15.72
C GLY A 68 12.40 -5.90 14.26
N GLY A 69 13.36 -6.22 13.38
CA GLY A 69 13.18 -6.31 11.92
C GLY A 69 12.46 -7.54 11.38
N ASN A 70 11.39 -7.97 12.03
CA ASN A 70 10.50 -8.99 11.46
C ASN A 70 9.52 -8.34 10.48
N PHE A 71 9.23 -9.04 9.38
CA PHE A 71 8.30 -8.56 8.37
C PHE A 71 7.35 -9.68 7.93
N PHE A 72 6.05 -9.40 7.95
CA PHE A 72 5.01 -10.33 7.52
C PHE A 72 4.19 -9.70 6.40
N LEU A 73 4.12 -10.39 5.26
CA LEU A 73 3.23 -10.00 4.17
C LEU A 73 1.95 -10.83 4.24
N VAL A 74 0.82 -10.16 4.47
CA VAL A 74 -0.50 -10.80 4.47
C VAL A 74 -1.23 -10.41 3.18
N HIS A 75 -1.46 -11.38 2.31
CA HIS A 75 -2.27 -11.18 1.11
C HIS A 75 -3.75 -11.33 1.45
N VAL A 76 -4.45 -10.20 1.49
CA VAL A 76 -5.92 -10.18 1.62
C VAL A 76 -6.51 -10.44 0.23
N ALA A 77 -6.58 -11.72 -0.13
CA ALA A 77 -6.96 -12.20 -1.45
C ALA A 77 -8.48 -12.19 -1.71
N THR A 78 -9.16 -11.12 -1.29
CA THR A 78 -10.60 -10.97 -1.54
C THR A 78 -10.85 -10.79 -3.03
N PRO A 79 -11.77 -11.56 -3.66
CA PRO A 79 -12.06 -11.42 -5.09
C PRO A 79 -12.49 -10.00 -5.46
N LEU A 80 -12.13 -9.55 -6.66
CA LEU A 80 -12.45 -8.20 -7.15
C LEU A 80 -13.96 -7.99 -7.20
N GLU A 81 -14.71 -9.00 -7.62
CA GLU A 81 -16.17 -8.98 -7.73
C GLU A 81 -16.82 -8.72 -6.37
N HIS A 82 -16.25 -9.28 -5.30
CA HIS A 82 -16.73 -9.05 -3.93
C HIS A 82 -16.38 -7.64 -3.45
N CYS A 83 -15.18 -7.14 -3.76
CA CYS A 83 -14.77 -5.77 -3.45
C CYS A 83 -15.68 -4.75 -4.15
N GLU A 84 -16.01 -4.98 -5.42
CA GLU A 84 -16.92 -4.13 -6.21
C GLU A 84 -18.36 -4.18 -5.67
N ALA A 85 -18.86 -5.38 -5.34
CA ALA A 85 -20.23 -5.57 -4.84
C ALA A 85 -20.46 -4.95 -3.46
N THR A 86 -19.39 -4.80 -2.65
CA THR A 86 -19.46 -4.26 -1.28
C THR A 86 -18.99 -2.81 -1.17
N ASP A 87 -18.72 -2.14 -2.29
CA ASP A 87 -18.25 -0.76 -2.34
C ASP A 87 -19.30 0.23 -1.84
N ARG A 88 -19.09 0.76 -0.63
CA ARG A 88 -19.94 1.79 -0.02
C ARG A 88 -19.56 3.22 -0.42
N GLN A 89 -18.35 3.41 -0.94
CA GLN A 89 -17.82 4.73 -1.31
C GLN A 89 -18.07 5.06 -2.79
N GLY A 90 -18.46 4.06 -3.59
CA GLY A 90 -18.72 4.20 -5.02
C GLY A 90 -17.47 4.46 -5.85
N VAL A 91 -16.28 4.18 -5.31
CA VAL A 91 -15.00 4.37 -5.98
C VAL A 91 -14.83 3.45 -7.17
N PHE A 92 -15.31 2.20 -7.09
CA PHE A 92 -15.28 1.27 -8.21
C PHE A 92 -16.23 1.69 -9.32
N LYS A 93 -17.42 2.21 -8.97
CA LYS A 93 -18.37 2.76 -9.95
C LYS A 93 -17.76 3.94 -10.72
N LYS A 94 -17.11 4.87 -10.01
CA LYS A 94 -16.39 6.01 -10.63
C LYS A 94 -15.23 5.56 -11.50
N ALA A 95 -14.47 4.56 -11.06
CA ALA A 95 -13.39 3.97 -11.85
C ALA A 95 -13.91 3.34 -13.16
N ARG A 96 -15.01 2.57 -13.09
CA ARG A 96 -15.66 1.96 -14.26
C ARG A 96 -16.24 3.01 -15.22
N ALA A 97 -16.71 4.14 -14.69
CA ALA A 97 -17.16 5.29 -15.48
C ALA A 97 -16.01 6.11 -16.11
N GLY A 98 -14.74 5.77 -15.82
CA GLY A 98 -13.57 6.48 -16.35
C GLY A 98 -13.23 7.78 -15.62
N GLU A 99 -13.93 8.11 -14.54
CA GLU A 99 -13.67 9.30 -13.71
C GLU A 99 -12.35 9.17 -12.92
N ILE A 100 -11.95 7.94 -12.59
CA ILE A 100 -10.70 7.62 -11.90
C ILE A 100 -9.82 6.76 -12.82
N LYS A 101 -8.74 7.34 -13.35
CA LYS A 101 -7.80 6.65 -14.23
C LYS A 101 -6.78 5.81 -13.44
N GLY A 102 -6.37 4.67 -13.99
CA GLY A 102 -5.34 3.82 -13.39
C GLY A 102 -5.73 3.21 -12.05
N PHE A 103 -7.03 3.01 -11.82
CA PHE A 103 -7.56 2.41 -10.59
C PHE A 103 -7.24 0.92 -10.55
N THR A 104 -6.59 0.48 -9.47
CA THR A 104 -6.16 -0.91 -9.28
C THR A 104 -7.34 -1.88 -9.39
N GLY A 105 -7.23 -2.90 -10.24
CA GLY A 105 -8.29 -3.90 -10.49
C GLY A 105 -9.26 -3.55 -11.63
N VAL A 106 -9.38 -2.27 -12.02
CA VAL A 106 -10.26 -1.85 -13.14
C VAL A 106 -9.45 -1.43 -14.38
N GLY A 107 -8.45 -0.57 -14.19
CA GLY A 107 -7.56 -0.10 -15.26
C GLY A 107 -6.08 0.00 -14.84
N GLY A 108 -5.78 -0.31 -13.58
CA GLY A 108 -4.44 -0.47 -13.03
C GLY A 108 -4.20 -1.92 -12.63
N TRP A 109 -2.97 -2.39 -12.81
CA TRP A 109 -2.59 -3.78 -12.56
C TRP A 109 -2.43 -4.12 -11.07
N TYR A 110 -2.53 -5.41 -10.76
CA TYR A 110 -2.16 -6.01 -9.47
C TYR A 110 -1.29 -7.24 -9.76
N PHE A 111 0.00 -7.18 -9.41
CA PHE A 111 1.01 -8.23 -9.61
C PHE A 111 1.67 -8.60 -8.28
#